data_AF-A0A937C7Y8-F1
#
_entry.id   AF-A0A937C7Y8-F1
#
_cell.length_a   1.000
_cell.length_b   1.000
_cell.length_c   1.000
_cell.angle_alpha   90.00
_cell.angle_beta   90.00
_cell.angle_gamma   90.00
#
_symmetry.space_group_name_H-M   'P 1'
#
loop_
_entity.id
_entity.type
_entity.pdbx_description
1 polymer ?
#
loop_
_entity_poly.entity_id
_entity_poly.type
_entity_poly.pdbx_seq_one_letter_code
_entity_poly.pdbx_strand_id
1 'polypeptide(L)'
;MVPVNSIIPLTDNSINAISIQWLYDGAFTGITSPVWNYTVTAGIHTISLVAFNGGCSDTITVVYFSAGTAHNLDSLFMAQYGTYMFNEEGTCIDKTPDSGFIAGGVQYPWNTCGQFGVLVKTRIKGCIDWSKNCVSI
;
A
#
# COMPACT_ATOMS: atom_id res chain seq x y z
N MET A 1 -2.83 -7.17 -7.76
CA MET A 1 -1.59 -6.44 -8.10
C MET A 1 -1.93 -5.54 -9.27
N VAL A 2 -1.69 -4.25 -9.12
CA VAL A 2 -2.01 -3.26 -10.15
C VAL A 2 -0.70 -2.82 -10.82
N PRO A 3 -0.61 -2.74 -12.15
CA PRO A 3 0.63 -2.33 -12.81
C PRO A 3 1.05 -0.90 -12.45
N VAL A 4 2.36 -0.67 -12.34
CA VAL A 4 2.90 0.68 -12.13
C VAL A 4 2.55 1.59 -13.32
N ASN A 5 2.33 2.87 -13.06
CA ASN A 5 1.92 3.89 -14.04
C ASN A 5 0.56 3.65 -14.70
N SER A 6 -0.19 2.64 -14.27
CA SER A 6 -1.59 2.51 -14.66
C SER A 6 -2.43 3.60 -13.99
N ILE A 7 -3.51 4.02 -14.66
CA ILE A 7 -4.44 5.01 -14.15
C ILE A 7 -5.68 4.26 -13.67
N ILE A 8 -6.04 4.44 -12.40
CA ILE A 8 -7.24 3.87 -11.80
C ILE A 8 -8.26 5.00 -11.58
N PRO A 9 -9.42 4.97 -12.26
CA PRO A 9 -10.49 5.91 -11.99
C PRO A 9 -11.18 5.53 -10.67
N LEU A 10 -11.02 6.39 -9.68
CA LEU A 10 -11.72 6.31 -8.41
C LEU A 10 -12.99 7.15 -8.50
N THR A 11 -14.12 6.61 -8.04
CA THR A 11 -15.42 7.28 -8.12
C THR A 11 -16.10 7.25 -6.76
N ASP A 12 -16.49 8.43 -6.30
CA ASP A 12 -17.36 8.63 -5.16
C ASP A 12 -18.77 8.11 -5.46
N ASN A 13 -19.29 7.26 -4.58
CA ASN A 13 -20.66 6.76 -4.60
C ASN A 13 -21.37 7.04 -3.27
N SER A 14 -20.87 8.00 -2.49
CA SER A 14 -21.42 8.36 -1.19
C SER A 14 -22.84 8.91 -1.35
N ILE A 15 -23.72 8.53 -0.43
CA ILE A 15 -25.12 8.97 -0.43
C ILE A 15 -25.29 10.05 0.65
N ASN A 16 -25.96 11.16 0.31
CA ASN A 16 -26.17 12.31 1.20
C ASN A 16 -24.88 13.01 1.66
N ALA A 17 -23.77 12.85 0.95
CA ALA A 17 -22.57 13.64 1.18
C ALA A 17 -22.77 15.06 0.63
N ILE A 18 -22.36 16.07 1.41
CA ILE A 18 -22.37 17.49 1.00
C ILE A 18 -21.00 17.89 0.46
N SER A 19 -19.94 17.28 0.97
CA SER A 19 -18.59 17.43 0.45
C SER A 19 -17.79 16.15 0.63
N ILE A 20 -16.69 16.03 -0.12
CA ILE A 20 -15.77 14.90 -0.06
C ILE A 20 -14.33 15.37 -0.08
N GLN A 21 -13.43 14.55 0.45
CA GLN A 21 -11.99 14.71 0.31
C GLN A 21 -11.31 13.36 0.09
N TRP A 22 -10.34 13.34 -0.82
CA TRP A 22 -9.49 12.17 -1.02
C TRP A 22 -8.21 12.28 -0.19
N LEU A 23 -7.82 11.19 0.46
CA LEU A 23 -6.55 11.05 1.17
C LEU A 23 -5.65 10.05 0.44
N TYR A 24 -4.37 10.38 0.37
CA TYR A 24 -3.31 9.53 -0.11
C TYR A 24 -2.35 9.25 1.04
N ASP A 25 -2.23 7.97 1.43
CA ASP A 25 -1.40 7.55 2.57
C ASP A 25 -1.67 8.34 3.85
N GLY A 26 -2.96 8.59 4.10
CA GLY A 26 -3.46 9.32 5.26
C GLY A 26 -3.34 10.85 5.18
N ALA A 27 -2.76 11.40 4.11
CA ALA A 27 -2.64 12.84 3.90
C ALA A 27 -3.71 13.35 2.93
N PHE A 28 -4.29 14.52 3.21
CA PHE A 28 -5.25 15.17 2.31
C PHE A 28 -4.59 15.55 0.99
N THR A 29 -5.22 15.15 -0.12
CA THR A 29 -4.77 15.48 -1.48
C THR A 29 -5.21 16.86 -1.95
N GLY A 30 -6.21 17.45 -1.29
CA GLY A 30 -6.91 18.66 -1.74
C GLY A 30 -7.94 18.42 -2.86
N ILE A 31 -8.08 17.18 -3.34
CA ILE A 31 -9.05 16.82 -4.39
C ILE A 31 -10.43 16.69 -3.76
N THR A 32 -11.41 17.44 -4.30
CA THR A 32 -12.83 17.42 -3.91
C THR A 32 -13.75 16.97 -5.04
N SER A 33 -13.20 16.63 -6.21
CA SER A 33 -13.94 16.06 -7.34
C SER A 33 -14.46 14.66 -7.01
N PRO A 34 -15.68 14.29 -7.41
CA PRO A 34 -16.24 12.95 -7.22
C PRO A 34 -15.50 11.87 -8.03
N VAL A 35 -14.63 12.28 -8.96
CA VAL A 35 -13.75 11.38 -9.70
C VAL A 35 -12.30 11.80 -9.50
N TRP A 36 -11.43 10.85 -9.18
CA TRP A 36 -9.98 11.01 -9.16
C TRP A 36 -9.31 9.91 -9.99
N ASN A 37 -8.55 10.32 -11.02
CA ASN A 37 -7.69 9.44 -11.79
C ASN A 37 -6.36 9.25 -11.05
N TYR A 38 -6.31 8.24 -10.18
CA TYR A 38 -5.10 7.91 -9.42
C TYR A 38 -4.08 7.21 -10.32
N THR A 39 -2.89 7.81 -10.47
CA THR A 39 -1.75 7.15 -11.14
C THR A 39 -1.02 6.28 -10.14
N VAL A 40 -1.00 4.99 -10.41
CA VAL A 40 -0.44 3.98 -9.51
C VAL A 40 1.08 4.10 -9.50
N THR A 41 1.60 4.44 -8.33
CA THR A 41 3.02 4.37 -8.01
C THR A 41 3.36 3.00 -7.45
N ALA A 42 4.61 2.58 -7.62
CA ALA A 42 5.05 1.32 -7.06
C ALA A 42 5.18 1.42 -5.53
N GLY A 43 4.81 0.34 -4.86
CA GLY A 43 4.65 0.31 -3.41
C GLY A 43 3.23 -0.09 -3.01
N ILE A 44 2.97 0.05 -1.70
CA ILE A 44 1.67 -0.17 -1.10
C ILE A 44 1.15 1.20 -0.68
N HIS A 45 0.05 1.61 -1.30
CA HIS A 45 -0.58 2.90 -1.07
C HIS A 45 -2.01 2.70 -0.61
N THR A 46 -2.43 3.52 0.34
CA THR A 46 -3.79 3.60 0.81
C THR A 46 -4.46 4.83 0.22
N ILE A 47 -5.61 4.62 -0.41
CA ILE A 47 -6.46 5.71 -0.87
C ILE A 47 -7.71 5.70 -0.01
N SER A 48 -8.01 6.82 0.62
CA SER A 48 -9.26 6.98 1.38
C SER A 48 -10.14 8.05 0.78
N LEU A 49 -11.44 7.81 0.79
CA LEU A 49 -12.47 8.81 0.48
C LEU A 49 -13.17 9.13 1.78
N VAL A 50 -13.12 10.39 2.19
CA VAL A 50 -13.86 10.90 3.34
C VAL A 50 -15.04 11.71 2.82
N ALA A 51 -16.24 11.29 3.17
CA ALA A 51 -17.48 11.98 2.82
C ALA A 51 -18.03 12.69 4.04
N PHE A 52 -18.48 13.93 3.88
CA PHE A 52 -18.94 14.80 4.96
C PHE A 52 -20.41 15.18 4.77
N ASN A 53 -21.17 15.17 5.87
CA ASN A 53 -22.50 15.76 5.95
C ASN A 53 -22.63 16.47 7.30
N GLY A 54 -22.48 17.80 7.27
CA GLY A 54 -22.49 18.62 8.49
C GLY A 54 -21.37 18.21 9.45
N GLY A 55 -21.75 17.78 10.65
CA GLY A 55 -20.80 17.32 11.69
C GLY A 55 -20.41 15.85 11.59
N CYS A 56 -20.96 15.08 10.65
CA CYS A 56 -20.64 13.67 10.46
C CYS A 56 -19.70 13.48 9.27
N SER A 57 -18.77 12.53 9.42
CA SER A 57 -17.95 12.04 8.32
C SER A 57 -17.93 10.52 8.29
N ASP A 58 -17.93 9.95 7.09
CA ASP A 58 -17.71 8.53 6.86
C ASP A 58 -16.47 8.35 5.96
N THR A 59 -15.76 7.24 6.11
CA THR A 59 -14.49 7.01 5.42
C THR A 59 -14.40 5.59 4.91
N ILE A 60 -14.13 5.45 3.60
CA ILE A 60 -13.75 4.19 3.00
C ILE A 60 -12.29 4.25 2.58
N THR A 61 -11.56 3.15 2.81
CA THR A 61 -10.14 3.02 2.45
C THR A 61 -9.95 1.79 1.56
N VAL A 62 -9.17 1.96 0.50
CA VAL A 62 -8.74 0.89 -0.40
C VAL A 62 -7.21 0.85 -0.41
N VAL A 63 -6.65 -0.36 -0.45
CA VAL A 63 -5.21 -0.60 -0.55
C VAL A 63 -4.86 -0.97 -1.98
N TYR A 64 -3.98 -0.18 -2.60
CA TYR A 64 -3.38 -0.49 -3.89
C TYR A 64 -1.97 -1.03 -3.66
N PHE A 65 -1.71 -2.19 -4.27
CA PHE A 65 -0.38 -2.77 -4.33
C PHE A 65 0.07 -2.85 -5.78
N SER A 66 1.15 -2.12 -6.08
CA SER A 66 1.90 -2.25 -7.32
C SER A 66 3.31 -2.71 -6.99
N ALA A 67 3.66 -3.89 -7.48
CA ALA A 67 5.03 -4.36 -7.40
C ALA A 67 5.95 -3.36 -8.13
N GLY A 68 7.12 -3.12 -7.56
CA GLY A 68 8.20 -2.44 -8.26
C GLY A 68 8.81 -3.32 -9.34
N THR A 69 9.71 -2.77 -10.14
CA THR A 69 10.62 -3.57 -10.95
C THR A 69 11.71 -4.14 -10.04
N ALA A 70 11.70 -5.47 -9.85
CA ALA A 70 12.76 -6.17 -9.12
C ALA A 70 14.12 -5.94 -9.79
N HIS A 71 15.15 -5.68 -8.98
CA HIS A 71 16.50 -5.35 -9.48
C HIS A 71 17.35 -6.57 -9.86
N ASN A 72 16.82 -7.79 -9.71
CA ASN A 72 17.36 -9.08 -10.14
C ASN A 72 16.30 -10.17 -9.87
N LEU A 73 16.51 -11.40 -10.36
CA LEU A 73 15.55 -12.51 -10.26
C LEU A 73 15.60 -13.28 -8.91
N ASP A 74 16.33 -12.78 -7.90
CA ASP A 74 16.90 -13.67 -6.86
C ASP A 74 16.05 -13.89 -5.61
N SER A 75 14.78 -13.50 -5.57
CA SER A 75 13.88 -13.97 -4.50
C SER A 75 12.42 -13.97 -4.91
N LEU A 76 11.77 -15.13 -4.79
CA LEU A 76 10.31 -15.26 -4.98
C LEU A 76 9.52 -14.34 -4.03
N PHE A 77 10.12 -13.93 -2.90
CA PHE A 77 9.56 -12.94 -1.99
C PHE A 77 9.56 -11.54 -2.62
N MET A 78 10.67 -11.13 -3.24
CA MET A 78 10.78 -9.84 -3.96
C MET A 78 9.86 -9.78 -5.18
N ALA A 79 9.76 -10.88 -5.93
CA ALA A 79 8.91 -10.93 -7.13
C ALA A 79 7.43 -10.69 -6.81
N GLN A 80 6.98 -11.03 -5.60
CA GLN A 80 5.59 -10.93 -5.20
C GLN A 80 5.29 -9.71 -4.31
N TYR A 81 6.25 -9.26 -3.51
CA TYR A 81 6.03 -8.26 -2.45
C TYR A 81 7.03 -7.08 -2.49
N GLY A 82 7.94 -7.05 -3.46
CA GLY A 82 8.99 -6.03 -3.55
C GLY A 82 8.49 -4.66 -3.99
N THR A 83 9.19 -3.62 -3.56
CA THR A 83 8.87 -2.21 -3.83
C THR A 83 9.85 -1.58 -4.82
N TYR A 84 9.54 -0.38 -5.30
CA TYR A 84 10.39 0.30 -6.29
C TYR A 84 11.62 0.93 -5.64
N MET A 85 12.80 0.63 -6.20
CA MET A 85 14.13 1.07 -5.76
C MET A 85 14.72 0.37 -4.53
N PHE A 86 14.16 -0.77 -4.14
CA PHE A 86 14.68 -1.52 -3.00
C PHE A 86 14.87 -3.00 -3.32
N ASN A 87 15.79 -3.61 -2.57
CA ASN A 87 15.90 -5.05 -2.47
C ASN A 87 15.30 -5.49 -1.13
N GLU A 88 14.41 -6.46 -1.14
CA GLU A 88 13.79 -7.02 0.07
C GLU A 88 14.24 -8.45 0.33
N GLU A 89 14.76 -8.71 1.51
CA GLU A 89 15.12 -10.06 1.96
C GLU A 89 14.17 -10.49 3.07
N GLY A 90 13.34 -11.50 2.81
CA GLY A 90 12.56 -12.16 3.85
C GLY A 90 13.47 -13.04 4.70
N THR A 91 13.59 -12.75 5.99
CA THR A 91 14.46 -13.48 6.93
C THR A 91 13.69 -14.48 7.77
N CYS A 92 12.38 -14.25 7.98
CA CYS A 92 11.52 -15.16 8.71
C CYS A 92 10.08 -15.11 8.20
N ILE A 93 9.34 -16.19 8.41
CA ILE A 93 7.90 -16.26 8.17
C ILE A 93 7.25 -17.10 9.26
N ASP A 94 6.09 -16.66 9.75
CA ASP A 94 5.28 -17.43 10.70
C ASP A 94 3.80 -17.34 10.35
N LYS A 95 3.02 -18.34 10.76
CA LYS A 95 1.56 -18.33 10.62
C LYS A 95 0.94 -17.36 11.62
N THR A 96 -0.11 -16.66 11.20
CA THR A 96 -0.90 -15.82 12.10
C THR A 96 -2.13 -16.59 12.61
N PRO A 97 -2.60 -16.34 13.85
CA PRO A 97 -3.79 -16.99 14.40
C PRO A 97 -5.07 -16.75 13.58
N ASP A 98 -5.14 -15.65 12.83
CA ASP A 98 -6.27 -15.27 11.99
C ASP A 98 -6.18 -15.80 10.55
N SER A 99 -5.47 -16.92 10.33
CA SER A 99 -5.36 -17.62 9.05
C SER A 99 -4.62 -16.83 7.96
N GLY A 100 -3.38 -16.48 8.26
CA GLY A 100 -2.45 -15.83 7.35
C GLY A 100 -1.00 -16.17 7.65
N PHE A 101 -0.10 -15.37 7.09
CA PHE A 101 1.33 -15.43 7.42
C PHE A 101 1.86 -14.02 7.65
N ILE A 102 2.80 -13.88 8.56
CA ILE A 102 3.62 -12.68 8.71
C ILE A 102 5.05 -13.02 8.30
N ALA A 103 5.59 -12.26 7.35
CA ALA A 103 6.98 -12.32 6.95
C ALA A 103 7.72 -11.09 7.49
N GLY A 104 8.86 -11.33 8.11
CA GLY A 104 9.79 -10.29 8.55
C GLY A 104 11.03 -10.30 7.66
N GLY A 105 11.63 -9.13 7.49
CA GLY A 105 12.78 -8.99 6.61
C GLY A 105 13.45 -7.63 6.71
N VAL A 106 14.35 -7.40 5.77
CA VAL A 106 15.07 -6.14 5.61
C VAL A 106 14.89 -5.63 4.19
N GLN A 107 14.86 -4.31 4.07
CA GLN A 107 14.76 -3.58 2.82
C GLN A 107 16.00 -2.69 2.65
N TYR A 108 16.65 -2.80 1.50
CA TYR A 108 17.88 -2.08 1.17
C TYR A 108 17.63 -1.06 0.05
N PRO A 109 17.88 0.25 0.28
CA PRO A 109 17.82 1.26 -0.76
C PRO A 109 19.02 1.09 -1.70
N TRP A 110 18.83 1.27 -3.00
CA TRP A 110 19.91 1.10 -3.99
C TRP A 110 21.08 2.08 -3.85
N ASN A 111 20.86 3.25 -3.24
CA ASN A 111 21.79 4.38 -3.30
C ASN A 111 22.18 4.95 -1.93
N THR A 112 21.84 4.26 -0.84
CA THR A 112 22.25 4.67 0.51
C THR A 112 22.64 3.47 1.37
N CYS A 113 23.59 3.69 2.27
CA CYS A 113 23.84 2.74 3.36
C CYS A 113 22.71 2.88 4.38
N GLY A 114 21.75 1.97 4.33
CA GLY A 114 20.64 1.94 5.27
C GLY A 114 19.87 0.63 5.12
N GLN A 115 19.37 0.11 6.22
CA GLN A 115 18.44 -1.02 6.22
C GLN A 115 17.18 -0.56 6.94
N PHE A 116 16.03 -0.86 6.36
CA PHE A 116 14.74 -0.71 7.02
C PHE A 116 14.20 -2.09 7.31
N GLY A 117 13.71 -2.31 8.53
CA GLY A 117 12.97 -3.52 8.83
C GLY A 117 11.66 -3.50 8.04
N VAL A 118 11.27 -4.61 7.44
CA VAL A 118 9.97 -4.72 6.77
C VAL A 118 9.16 -5.84 7.38
N LEU A 119 7.87 -5.58 7.57
CA LEU A 119 6.87 -6.57 7.94
C LEU A 119 5.83 -6.63 6.83
N VAL A 120 5.54 -7.85 6.35
CA VAL A 120 4.47 -8.10 5.38
C VAL A 120 3.53 -9.15 5.96
N LYS A 121 2.26 -8.76 6.18
CA LYS A 121 1.21 -9.72 6.51
C LYS A 121 0.47 -10.13 5.24
N THR A 122 0.20 -11.42 5.13
CA THR A 122 -0.59 -12.01 4.05
C THR A 122 -1.76 -12.80 4.61
N ARG A 123 -2.80 -12.96 3.79
CA ARG A 123 -3.90 -13.92 4.02
C ARG A 123 -3.44 -15.33 3.61
N ILE A 124 -4.20 -16.36 3.99
CA ILE A 124 -3.88 -17.78 3.70
C ILE A 124 -3.54 -18.10 2.24
N LYS A 125 -4.06 -17.30 1.27
CA LYS A 125 -3.79 -17.46 -0.17
C LYS A 125 -2.59 -16.64 -0.69
N GLY A 126 -1.83 -15.99 0.19
CA GLY A 126 -0.67 -15.17 -0.17
C GLY A 126 -1.01 -13.75 -0.67
N CYS A 127 -2.25 -13.28 -0.53
CA CYS A 127 -2.57 -11.87 -0.79
C CYS A 127 -2.06 -11.02 0.37
N ILE A 128 -1.37 -9.90 0.08
CA ILE A 128 -0.98 -8.92 1.12
C ILE A 128 -2.25 -8.41 1.81
N ASP A 129 -2.23 -8.40 3.13
CA ASP A 129 -3.25 -7.79 3.98
C ASP A 129 -2.78 -6.39 4.42
N TRP A 130 -1.54 -6.28 4.89
CA TRP A 130 -0.86 -5.01 5.15
C TRP A 130 0.67 -5.19 5.10
N SER A 131 1.40 -4.09 4.95
CA SER A 131 2.85 -4.04 5.18
C SER A 131 3.25 -2.84 6.03
N LYS A 132 4.44 -2.89 6.63
CA LYS A 132 4.99 -1.79 7.40
C LYS A 132 6.51 -1.71 7.27
N ASN A 133 7.01 -0.50 7.08
CA ASN A 133 8.44 -0.19 7.20
C ASN A 133 8.74 0.25 8.62
N CYS A 134 9.76 -0.37 9.22
CA CYS A 134 10.25 -0.13 10.55
C CYS A 134 11.61 0.58 10.42
N VAL A 135 11.66 1.84 10.85
CA VAL A 135 12.90 2.62 10.94
C VAL A 135 13.35 2.59 12.40
N SER A 136 14.62 2.32 12.69
CA SER A 136 15.15 2.53 14.04
C SER A 136 15.25 4.03 14.29
N ILE A 137 14.65 4.52 15.38
CA ILE A 137 14.77 5.90 15.85
C ILE A 137 16.09 6.06 16.59
#